data_AF-A0A3B9VD04-F1
#
_entry.id   AF-A0A3B9VD04-F1
#
_cell.length_a   1.000
_cell.length_b   1.000
_cell.length_c   1.000
_cell.angle_alpha   90.00
_cell.angle_beta   90.00
_cell.angle_gamma   90.00
#
_symmetry.space_group_name_H-M   'P 1'
#
loop_
_entity.id
_entity.type
_entity.pdbx_description
1 polymer ?
#
loop_
_entity_poly.entity_id
_entity_poly.type
_entity_poly.pdbx_seq_one_letter_code
_entity_poly.pdbx_strand_id
1 'polypeptide(L)'
;MKSYEDAIRHEDKKLGSYDDEKKISTSQPLNFSTPQLHKFGLLLLTAYCLLTAVVNAQEPRPFLTDKDQFNYAMFLYKQGHYEISAREFGRVIDYFPGSQIIPHAQYMIGDAYLSASKYQEAVNQLQQFIKNFPAN
;
A
#
# COMPACT_ATOMS: atom_id res chain seq x y z
N MET A 1 -24.21 24.27 73.80
CA MET A 1 -24.54 24.48 72.36
C MET A 1 -24.51 25.95 71.93
N LYS A 2 -23.84 26.83 72.70
CA LYS A 2 -23.39 28.18 72.32
C LYS A 2 -22.09 28.13 71.50
N SER A 3 -22.11 27.62 70.26
CA SER A 3 -20.86 27.46 69.48
C SER A 3 -20.96 27.68 67.96
N TYR A 4 -22.12 28.07 67.42
CA TYR A 4 -22.26 28.23 65.97
C TYR A 4 -22.80 29.59 65.52
N GLU A 5 -23.41 30.39 66.40
CA GLU A 5 -24.03 31.66 65.99
C GLU A 5 -23.08 32.88 66.08
N ASP A 6 -22.00 32.82 66.85
CA ASP A 6 -21.09 33.96 67.04
C ASP A 6 -19.92 34.06 66.03
N ALA A 7 -19.74 33.06 65.16
CA ALA A 7 -18.61 33.00 64.23
C ALA A 7 -18.89 33.61 62.84
N ILE A 8 -20.15 33.90 62.48
CA ILE A 8 -20.51 34.58 61.22
C ILE A 8 -20.36 36.12 61.37
N ARG A 9 -19.63 36.59 62.40
CA ARG A 9 -19.30 38.01 62.61
C ARG A 9 -18.26 38.57 61.61
N HIS A 10 -17.83 37.81 60.60
CA HIS A 10 -16.95 38.31 59.54
C HIS A 10 -17.62 38.44 58.17
N GLU A 11 -18.95 38.41 58.11
CA GLU A 11 -19.77 38.63 56.92
C GLU A 11 -19.80 40.12 56.47
N ASP A 12 -18.67 40.81 56.54
CA ASP A 12 -18.57 42.23 56.17
C ASP A 12 -17.21 42.58 55.53
N LYS A 13 -16.79 41.76 54.56
CA LYS A 13 -15.76 42.14 53.59
C LYS A 13 -16.41 42.54 52.26
N LYS A 14 -16.82 43.81 52.21
CA LYS A 14 -16.76 44.75 51.08
C LYS A 14 -16.65 44.10 49.69
N LEU A 15 -17.72 44.11 48.90
CA LEU A 15 -18.09 45.16 47.92
C LEU A 15 -17.03 45.47 46.84
N GLY A 16 -17.44 45.25 45.58
CA GLY A 16 -16.86 45.81 44.35
C GLY A 16 -16.24 44.75 43.42
N SER A 17 -17.02 44.07 42.56
CA SER A 17 -17.28 44.43 41.15
C SER A 17 -16.00 44.83 40.41
N TYR A 18 -15.21 43.89 39.87
CA TYR A 18 -15.30 43.28 38.53
C TYR A 18 -15.30 44.30 37.37
N ASP A 19 -14.26 44.15 36.53
CA ASP A 19 -14.02 44.62 35.15
C ASP A 19 -13.46 46.02 34.86
N ASP A 20 -12.13 46.06 34.85
CA ASP A 20 -11.30 47.06 34.16
C ASP A 20 -11.29 46.77 32.64
N GLU A 21 -12.38 47.16 31.96
CA GLU A 21 -12.46 47.17 30.50
C GLU A 21 -12.21 48.59 29.93
N LYS A 22 -11.28 48.63 28.98
CA LYS A 22 -11.20 49.56 27.83
C LYS A 22 -10.72 50.99 28.08
N LYS A 23 -9.44 51.22 27.72
CA LYS A 23 -9.10 52.23 26.71
C LYS A 23 -8.08 51.68 25.70
N ILE A 24 -8.63 51.44 24.52
CA ILE A 24 -8.02 51.03 23.25
C ILE A 24 -7.28 52.25 22.66
N SER A 25 -6.07 52.06 22.12
CA SER A 25 -5.70 52.48 20.75
C SER A 25 -4.18 52.43 20.54
N THR A 26 -3.74 51.47 19.75
CA THR A 26 -2.86 51.73 18.59
C THR A 26 -2.91 50.49 17.69
N SER A 27 -3.86 50.50 16.76
CA SER A 27 -4.00 49.51 15.70
C SER A 27 -2.98 49.77 14.59
N GLN A 28 -1.98 48.91 14.46
CA GLN A 28 -1.35 48.64 13.16
C GLN A 28 -2.15 47.54 12.46
N PRO A 29 -2.51 47.67 11.17
CA PRO A 29 -3.18 46.59 10.46
C PRO A 29 -2.20 45.42 10.31
N LEU A 30 -2.51 44.29 10.93
CA LEU A 30 -1.78 43.05 10.71
C LEU A 30 -2.04 42.61 9.27
N ASN A 31 -1.11 42.93 8.38
CA ASN A 31 -1.14 42.58 6.97
C ASN A 31 -0.98 41.06 6.84
N PHE A 32 -2.11 40.34 6.83
CA PHE A 32 -2.14 38.91 6.52
C PHE A 32 -1.95 38.71 5.02
N SER A 33 -0.69 38.75 4.59
CA SER A 33 -0.29 38.12 3.34
C SER A 33 -0.56 36.62 3.46
N THR A 34 -1.70 36.17 2.95
CA THR A 34 -1.98 34.74 2.75
C THR A 34 -1.49 34.31 1.35
N PRO A 35 -1.16 33.03 1.12
CA PRO A 35 -0.26 32.20 1.92
C PRO A 35 0.78 31.49 1.01
N GLN A 36 1.93 31.08 1.53
CA GLN A 36 2.88 30.16 0.83
C GLN A 36 2.34 28.70 0.70
N LEU A 37 1.03 28.51 0.62
CA LEU A 37 0.37 27.19 0.73
C LEU A 37 0.43 26.35 -0.56
N HIS A 38 0.60 26.98 -1.72
CA HIS A 38 0.65 26.32 -3.03
C HIS A 38 1.93 25.48 -3.23
N LYS A 39 3.02 25.82 -2.55
CA LYS A 39 4.29 25.09 -2.65
C LYS A 39 4.24 23.75 -1.90
N PHE A 40 3.53 23.68 -0.78
CA PHE A 40 3.35 22.44 -0.02
C PHE A 40 2.45 21.44 -0.77
N GLY A 41 1.39 21.92 -1.44
CA GLY A 41 0.54 21.06 -2.26
C GLY A 41 1.30 20.40 -3.42
N LEU A 42 2.19 21.14 -4.10
CA LEU A 42 3.01 20.61 -5.20
C LEU A 42 4.08 19.61 -4.71
N LEU A 43 4.67 19.86 -3.54
CA LEU A 43 5.63 18.92 -2.93
C LEU A 43 4.96 17.62 -2.46
N LEU A 44 3.74 17.69 -1.93
CA LEU A 44 2.99 16.50 -1.55
C LEU A 44 2.53 15.69 -2.77
N LEU A 45 2.13 16.35 -3.86
CA LEU A 45 1.76 15.68 -5.12
C LEU A 45 2.95 15.00 -5.81
N THR A 46 4.11 15.67 -5.85
CA THR A 46 5.34 15.08 -6.42
C THR A 46 5.87 13.94 -5.54
N ALA A 47 5.83 14.08 -4.23
CA ALA A 47 6.15 12.98 -3.30
C ALA A 47 5.19 11.79 -3.46
N TYR A 48 3.89 12.05 -3.66
CA TYR A 48 2.90 11.00 -3.93
C TYR A 48 3.17 10.28 -5.26
N CYS A 49 3.46 11.01 -6.34
CA CYS A 49 3.86 10.40 -7.61
C CYS A 49 5.14 9.54 -7.49
N LEU A 50 6.16 10.02 -6.77
CA LEU A 50 7.38 9.24 -6.52
C LEU A 50 7.12 8.00 -5.64
N LEU A 51 6.21 8.09 -4.67
CA LEU A 51 5.77 6.95 -3.87
C LEU A 51 5.02 5.91 -4.69
N THR A 52 4.20 6.31 -5.66
CA THR A 52 3.54 5.34 -6.56
C THR A 52 4.51 4.62 -7.49
N ALA A 53 5.64 5.24 -7.86
CA ALA A 53 6.66 4.61 -8.70
C ALA A 53 7.42 3.49 -7.96
N VAL A 54 7.74 3.66 -6.67
CA VAL A 54 8.53 2.67 -5.91
C VAL A 54 7.76 1.39 -5.60
N VAL A 55 6.43 1.47 -5.41
CA VAL A 55 5.58 0.29 -5.12
C VAL A 55 5.49 -0.67 -6.30
N ASN A 56 5.65 -0.20 -7.53
CA ASN A 56 5.51 -1.02 -8.74
C ASN A 56 6.80 -1.78 -9.16
N ALA A 57 7.92 -1.60 -8.44
CA ALA A 57 9.24 -2.08 -8.89
C ALA A 57 9.77 -3.33 -8.16
N GLN A 58 9.07 -3.86 -7.17
CA GLN A 58 9.53 -5.04 -6.43
C GLN A 58 8.92 -6.32 -7.03
N GLU A 59 9.40 -6.74 -8.19
CA GLU A 59 9.23 -8.12 -8.62
C GLU A 59 10.01 -9.02 -7.65
N PRO A 60 9.36 -9.98 -6.95
CA PRO A 60 10.07 -10.93 -6.10
C PRO A 60 11.24 -11.56 -6.84
N ARG A 61 12.42 -11.57 -6.21
CA ARG A 61 13.60 -12.23 -6.79
C ARG A 61 13.27 -13.71 -7.00
N PRO A 62 13.69 -14.31 -8.13
CA PRO A 62 13.52 -15.74 -8.35
C PRO A 62 14.22 -16.53 -7.24
N PHE A 63 13.74 -17.75 -6.99
CA PHE A 63 14.42 -18.68 -6.11
C PHE A 63 15.84 -19.03 -6.64
N LEU A 64 16.67 -19.63 -5.80
CA LEU A 64 18.04 -19.99 -6.18
C LEU A 64 18.08 -21.07 -7.27
N THR A 65 17.07 -21.94 -7.33
CA THR A 65 16.99 -23.04 -8.30
C THR A 65 15.67 -23.01 -9.07
N ASP A 66 15.72 -23.55 -10.29
CA ASP A 66 14.56 -23.77 -11.16
C ASP A 66 13.51 -24.66 -10.50
N LYS A 67 13.95 -25.72 -9.80
CA LYS A 67 13.10 -26.63 -9.04
C LYS A 67 12.37 -25.93 -7.92
N ASP A 68 13.04 -25.08 -7.15
CA ASP A 68 12.41 -24.37 -6.04
C ASP A 68 11.37 -23.37 -6.57
N GLN A 69 11.69 -22.64 -7.64
CA GLN A 69 10.76 -21.74 -8.32
C GLN A 69 9.54 -22.49 -8.85
N PHE A 70 9.74 -23.64 -9.51
CA PHE A 70 8.67 -24.49 -10.00
C PHE A 70 7.82 -25.06 -8.86
N ASN A 71 8.44 -25.51 -7.77
CA ASN A 71 7.73 -26.05 -6.61
C ASN A 71 6.88 -24.99 -5.92
N TYR A 72 7.38 -23.74 -5.84
CA TYR A 72 6.60 -22.62 -5.33
C TYR A 72 5.39 -22.31 -6.21
N ALA A 73 5.58 -22.26 -7.53
CA ALA A 73 4.48 -22.10 -8.48
C ALA A 73 3.43 -23.22 -8.35
N MET A 74 3.88 -24.46 -8.17
CA MET A 74 3.02 -25.62 -7.93
C MET A 74 2.30 -25.55 -6.58
N PHE A 75 2.94 -25.04 -5.53
CA PHE A 75 2.29 -24.79 -4.26
C PHE A 75 1.13 -23.81 -4.44
N LEU A 76 1.35 -22.68 -5.11
CA LEU A 76 0.30 -21.70 -5.41
C LEU A 76 -0.84 -22.29 -6.25
N TYR A 77 -0.50 -23.13 -7.24
CA TYR A 77 -1.49 -23.85 -8.05
C TYR A 77 -2.44 -24.67 -7.16
N LYS A 78 -1.86 -25.46 -6.24
CA LYS A 78 -2.62 -26.32 -5.32
C LYS A 78 -3.48 -25.53 -4.33
N GLN A 79 -3.11 -24.28 -4.04
CA GLN A 79 -3.93 -23.37 -3.23
C GLN A 79 -5.06 -22.69 -4.03
N GLY A 80 -5.17 -22.97 -5.34
CA GLY A 80 -6.16 -22.34 -6.22
C GLY A 80 -5.77 -20.95 -6.70
N HIS A 81 -4.55 -20.49 -6.41
CA HIS A 81 -4.04 -19.20 -6.86
C HIS A 81 -3.48 -19.27 -8.28
N TYR A 82 -4.32 -19.70 -9.22
CA TYR A 82 -3.90 -20.10 -10.56
C TYR A 82 -3.20 -19.00 -11.36
N GLU A 83 -3.70 -17.76 -11.32
CA GLU A 83 -3.06 -16.66 -12.06
C GLU A 83 -1.68 -16.30 -11.49
N ILE A 84 -1.53 -16.35 -10.17
CA ILE A 84 -0.24 -16.11 -9.51
C ILE A 84 0.70 -17.26 -9.86
N SER A 85 0.21 -18.49 -9.78
CA SER A 85 0.94 -19.69 -10.17
C SER A 85 1.46 -19.62 -11.61
N ALA A 86 0.62 -19.20 -12.57
CA ALA A 86 1.02 -19.02 -13.97
C ALA A 86 2.20 -18.03 -14.11
N ARG A 87 2.18 -16.90 -13.37
CA ARG A 87 3.30 -15.96 -13.35
C ARG A 87 4.57 -16.59 -12.78
N GLU A 88 4.46 -17.34 -11.68
CA GLU A 88 5.61 -17.99 -11.05
C GLU A 88 6.18 -19.15 -11.89
N PHE A 89 5.35 -19.84 -12.69
CA PHE A 89 5.83 -20.78 -13.71
C PHE A 89 6.54 -20.03 -14.85
N GLY A 90 6.02 -18.88 -15.29
CA GLY A 90 6.68 -18.02 -16.28
C GLY A 90 8.09 -17.61 -15.84
N ARG A 91 8.28 -17.32 -14.54
CA ARG A 91 9.60 -17.05 -13.96
C ARG A 91 10.58 -18.21 -14.11
N VAL A 92 10.13 -19.47 -14.16
CA VAL A 92 11.03 -20.61 -14.44
C VAL A 92 11.65 -20.45 -15.84
N ILE A 93 10.86 -19.98 -16.81
CA ILE A 93 11.26 -19.81 -18.20
C ILE A 93 12.18 -18.59 -18.33
N ASP A 94 11.82 -17.48 -17.69
CA ASP A 94 12.55 -16.22 -17.79
C ASP A 94 13.92 -16.26 -17.10
N TYR A 95 13.99 -16.86 -15.91
CA TYR A 95 15.20 -16.84 -15.08
C TYR A 95 16.09 -18.07 -15.24
N PHE A 96 15.59 -19.16 -15.81
CA PHE A 96 16.36 -20.40 -16.00
C PHE A 96 16.28 -20.91 -17.44
N PRO A 97 16.74 -20.15 -18.46
CA PRO A 97 16.53 -20.42 -19.89
C PRO A 97 17.17 -21.70 -20.46
N GLY A 98 17.87 -22.50 -19.63
CA GLY A 98 18.40 -23.82 -20.00
C GLY A 98 17.87 -24.97 -19.15
N SER A 99 16.86 -24.72 -18.30
CA SER A 99 16.30 -25.76 -17.43
C SER A 99 15.53 -26.80 -18.24
N GLN A 100 15.71 -28.07 -17.87
CA GLN A 100 14.93 -29.19 -18.41
C GLN A 100 13.46 -29.17 -17.95
N ILE A 101 13.12 -28.32 -16.97
CA ILE A 101 11.75 -28.16 -16.45
C ILE A 101 10.94 -27.16 -17.28
N ILE A 102 11.57 -26.34 -18.13
CA ILE A 102 10.88 -25.33 -18.96
C ILE A 102 9.65 -25.90 -19.69
N PRO A 103 9.70 -27.05 -20.36
CA PRO A 103 8.51 -27.57 -21.04
C PRO A 103 7.36 -27.83 -20.05
N HIS A 104 7.69 -28.40 -18.89
CA HIS A 104 6.71 -28.66 -17.84
C HIS A 104 6.13 -27.35 -17.27
N ALA A 105 6.98 -26.34 -17.03
CA ALA A 105 6.55 -25.01 -16.60
C ALA A 105 5.61 -24.38 -17.63
N GLN A 106 5.98 -24.39 -18.92
CA GLN A 106 5.16 -23.82 -20.00
C GLN A 106 3.79 -24.51 -20.11
N TYR A 107 3.75 -25.84 -20.00
CA TYR A 107 2.49 -26.58 -19.94
C TYR A 107 1.64 -26.15 -18.74
N MET A 108 2.25 -26.07 -17.55
CA MET A 108 1.57 -25.68 -16.33
C MET A 108 1.03 -24.23 -16.35
N ILE A 109 1.65 -23.31 -17.11
CA ILE A 109 1.08 -21.97 -17.35
C ILE A 109 -0.28 -22.09 -18.05
N GLY A 110 -0.35 -22.90 -19.11
CA GLY A 110 -1.61 -23.16 -19.83
C GLY A 110 -2.66 -23.81 -18.93
N ASP A 111 -2.27 -24.83 -18.17
CA ASP A 111 -3.14 -25.53 -17.23
C ASP A 111 -3.65 -24.62 -16.10
N ALA A 112 -2.79 -23.75 -15.57
CA ALA A 112 -3.18 -22.74 -14.60
C ALA A 112 -4.22 -21.77 -15.18
N TYR A 113 -4.05 -21.29 -16.41
CA TYR A 113 -5.08 -20.46 -17.05
C TYR A 113 -6.39 -21.20 -17.31
N LEU A 114 -6.35 -22.50 -17.64
CA LEU A 114 -7.57 -23.32 -17.74
C LEU A 114 -8.30 -23.40 -16.40
N SER A 115 -7.57 -23.68 -15.33
CA SER A 115 -8.10 -23.73 -13.96
C SER A 115 -8.63 -22.37 -13.48
N ALA A 116 -8.09 -21.26 -13.99
CA ALA A 116 -8.59 -19.91 -13.79
C ALA A 116 -9.80 -19.54 -14.69
N SER A 117 -10.30 -20.47 -15.51
CA SER A 117 -11.34 -20.22 -16.55
C SER A 117 -10.96 -19.17 -17.60
N LYS A 118 -9.65 -18.92 -17.78
CA LYS A 118 -9.08 -18.00 -18.77
C LYS A 118 -8.72 -18.75 -20.05
N TYR A 119 -9.74 -19.19 -20.77
CA TYR A 119 -9.58 -20.11 -21.89
C TYR A 119 -8.76 -19.54 -23.04
N GLN A 120 -8.87 -18.24 -23.34
CA GLN A 120 -8.12 -17.64 -24.44
C GLN A 120 -6.62 -17.63 -24.14
N GLU A 121 -6.25 -17.23 -22.92
CA GLU A 121 -4.88 -17.24 -22.44
C GLU A 121 -4.32 -18.66 -22.40
N ALA A 122 -5.11 -19.63 -21.90
CA ALA A 122 -4.73 -21.02 -21.90
C ALA A 122 -4.42 -21.56 -23.31
N VAL A 123 -5.32 -21.31 -24.27
CA VAL A 123 -5.13 -21.72 -25.68
C VAL A 123 -3.85 -21.12 -26.24
N ASN A 124 -3.62 -19.82 -26.01
CA ASN A 124 -2.40 -19.15 -26.49
C ASN A 124 -1.13 -19.79 -25.91
N GLN A 125 -1.13 -20.14 -24.62
CA GLN A 125 0.03 -20.74 -23.95
C GLN A 125 0.27 -22.20 -24.36
N LEU A 126 -0.80 -22.97 -24.54
CA LEU A 126 -0.72 -24.36 -24.99
C LEU A 126 -0.33 -24.47 -26.48
N GLN A 127 -0.79 -23.56 -27.32
CA GLN A 127 -0.33 -23.48 -28.71
C GLN A 127 1.15 -23.14 -28.79
N GLN A 128 1.63 -22.22 -27.95
CA GLN A 128 3.06 -21.94 -27.82
C GLN A 128 3.83 -23.16 -27.31
N PHE A 129 3.29 -23.91 -26.34
CA PHE A 129 3.88 -25.15 -25.88
C PHE A 129 4.06 -26.15 -27.02
N ILE A 130 3.00 -26.43 -27.79
CA ILE A 130 3.06 -27.36 -28.94
C ILE A 130 4.07 -26.90 -29.99
N LYS A 131 4.13 -25.60 -30.27
CA LYS A 131 5.07 -25.01 -31.23
C LYS A 131 6.53 -25.13 -30.76
N ASN A 132 6.78 -24.88 -29.47
CA ASN A 132 8.13 -24.82 -28.91
C ASN A 132 8.66 -26.23 -28.53
N PHE A 133 7.77 -27.18 -28.24
CA PHE A 133 8.11 -28.53 -27.77
C PHE A 133 7.35 -29.62 -28.56
N PRO A 134 7.58 -29.76 -29.88
CA PRO A 134 6.80 -30.66 -30.74
C PRO A 134 7.08 -32.17 -30.57
N ALA A 135 8.07 -32.54 -29.73
CA ALA A 135 8.55 -33.92 -29.57
C ALA A 135 8.50 -34.43 -28.12
N ASN A 136 7.78 -33.73 -27.25
CA ASN A 136 7.56 -34.12 -25.84
C ASN A 136 6.30 -34.97 -25.64
#